data_AF-A0A9N8GZ08-F1
#
_entry.id   AF-A0A9N8GZ08-F1
#
_cell.length_a   1.000
_cell.length_b   1.000
_cell.length_c   1.000
_cell.angle_alpha   90.00
_cell.angle_beta   90.00
_cell.angle_gamma   90.00
#
_symmetry.space_group_name_H-M   'P 1'
#
loop_
_entity.id
_entity.type
_entity.pdbx_description
1 polymer ?
#
loop_
_entity_poly.entity_id
_entity_poly.type
_entity_poly.pdbx_seq_one_letter_code
_entity_poly.pdbx_strand_id
1 'polypeptide(L)'
;MTNNNFSSTAAFLWSVADLLRGDFKQSQYGRIILPFTLLRRLECVLAATKADVLAKYNAVKSMPIEAQDKLLTHAAQLSFYNTSKMDLNRLGETGVANNLQNYIQSFSPNAREIFEHFDFFNTNDKLEEADLLYKVAKRFATTDLHPDTISNYGMGLVFEELIRRFAESSNETAGEHFTPRDIVELTTSLLFTNEEELTSSGLVRSIYDPTAGKRYIPSFNRTPYMFQW
;
A
#
# COMPACT_ATOMS: atom_id res chain seq x y z
N MET A 1 -1.45 17.51 -19.87
CA MET A 1 -1.38 18.32 -18.63
C MET A 1 -2.10 17.55 -17.53
N THR A 2 -1.40 16.68 -16.79
CA THR A 2 -1.93 15.95 -15.63
C THR A 2 -1.50 16.70 -14.36
N ASN A 3 -2.25 17.74 -14.01
CA ASN A 3 -1.96 18.60 -12.87
C ASN A 3 -2.11 17.85 -11.52
N ASN A 4 -1.01 17.79 -10.76
CA ASN A 4 -0.89 18.23 -9.36
C ASN A 4 -1.79 17.67 -8.24
N ASN A 5 -2.56 16.58 -8.43
CA ASN A 5 -3.48 16.11 -7.37
C ASN A 5 -2.88 15.06 -6.39
N PHE A 6 -1.63 14.62 -6.57
CA PHE A 6 -1.00 13.67 -5.64
C PHE A 6 -0.59 14.35 -4.32
N SER A 7 -0.07 15.59 -4.38
CA SER A 7 0.35 16.34 -3.20
C SER A 7 -0.83 16.71 -2.30
N SER A 8 -1.97 17.10 -2.89
CA SER A 8 -3.22 17.33 -2.17
C SER A 8 -3.76 16.05 -1.53
N THR A 9 -3.72 14.92 -2.25
CA THR A 9 -4.14 13.61 -1.72
C THR A 9 -3.23 13.17 -0.56
N ALA A 10 -1.91 13.28 -0.72
CA ALA A 10 -0.96 12.97 0.33
C ALA A 10 -1.14 13.89 1.54
N ALA A 11 -1.41 15.18 1.33
CA ALA A 11 -1.74 16.11 2.40
C ALA A 11 -3.04 15.76 3.13
N PHE A 12 -4.08 15.33 2.39
CA PHE A 12 -5.34 14.88 2.98
C PHE A 12 -5.16 13.60 3.80
N LEU A 13 -4.43 12.61 3.27
CA LEU A 13 -4.09 11.37 3.99
C LEU A 13 -3.24 11.68 5.24
N TRP A 14 -2.31 12.64 5.14
CA TRP A 14 -1.53 13.10 6.28
C TRP A 14 -2.35 13.91 7.29
N SER A 15 -3.48 14.51 6.89
CA SER A 15 -4.38 15.22 7.81
C SER A 15 -4.97 14.30 8.88
N VAL A 16 -4.92 12.98 8.70
CA VAL A 16 -5.28 12.00 9.73
C VAL A 16 -4.35 12.11 10.95
N ALA A 17 -3.11 12.58 10.76
CA ALA A 17 -2.18 12.85 11.85
C ALA A 17 -2.74 13.84 12.89
N ASP A 18 -3.63 14.75 12.50
CA ASP A 18 -4.27 15.67 13.44
C ASP A 18 -5.18 14.93 14.43
N LEU A 19 -5.76 13.79 14.05
CA LEU A 19 -6.54 12.93 14.96
C LEU A 19 -5.66 12.14 15.93
N LEU A 20 -4.40 11.92 15.57
CA LEU A 20 -3.42 11.16 16.36
C LEU A 20 -2.62 12.08 17.30
N ARG A 21 -2.80 13.39 17.20
CA ARG A 21 -2.06 14.39 17.98
C ARG A 21 -2.53 14.35 19.43
N GLY A 22 -1.61 14.02 20.33
CA GLY A 22 -1.86 13.92 21.78
C GLY A 22 -1.62 12.50 22.28
N ASP A 23 -2.19 11.51 21.60
CA ASP A 23 -2.10 10.09 21.98
C ASP A 23 -0.88 9.39 21.38
N PHE A 24 -0.40 9.84 20.21
CA PHE A 24 0.74 9.25 19.51
C PHE A 24 1.85 10.28 19.23
N LYS A 25 3.10 9.80 19.23
CA LYS A 25 4.27 10.59 18.83
C LYS A 25 4.30 10.75 17.31
N GLN A 26 4.85 11.86 16.82
CA GLN A 26 4.96 12.13 15.37
C GLN A 26 5.68 11.01 14.61
N SER A 27 6.73 10.43 15.21
CA SER A 27 7.47 9.28 14.65
C SER A 27 6.64 7.99 14.55
N GLN A 28 5.42 7.95 15.10
CA GLN A 28 4.49 6.83 14.98
C GLN A 28 3.43 7.06 13.89
N TYR A 29 3.21 8.31 13.45
CA TYR A 29 2.12 8.64 12.53
C TYR A 29 2.24 7.90 11.20
N GLY A 30 3.44 7.82 10.60
CA GLY A 30 3.59 7.09 9.34
C GLY A 30 3.39 5.58 9.49
N ARG A 31 3.69 5.00 10.67
CA ARG A 31 3.40 3.58 10.94
C ARG A 31 1.89 3.29 10.97
N ILE A 32 1.08 4.30 11.29
CA ILE A 32 -0.39 4.21 11.24
C ILE A 32 -0.89 4.53 9.83
N ILE A 33 -0.50 5.67 9.26
CA ILE A 33 -1.06 6.21 8.01
C ILE A 33 -0.73 5.33 6.80
N LEU A 34 0.48 4.77 6.71
CA LEU A 34 0.92 3.97 5.56
C LEU A 34 0.08 2.68 5.38
N PRO A 35 -0.06 1.79 6.39
CA PRO A 35 -0.85 0.57 6.22
C PRO A 35 -2.34 0.86 5.97
N PHE A 36 -2.92 1.90 6.57
CA PHE A 36 -4.31 2.29 6.26
C PHE A 36 -4.47 2.80 4.83
N THR A 37 -3.50 3.56 4.31
CA THR A 37 -3.49 4.02 2.92
C THR A 37 -3.40 2.83 1.95
N LEU A 38 -2.55 1.85 2.26
CA LEU A 38 -2.43 0.61 1.50
C LEU A 38 -3.72 -0.19 1.53
N LEU A 39 -4.29 -0.40 2.72
CA LEU A 39 -5.54 -1.12 2.89
C LEU A 39 -6.66 -0.51 2.04
N ARG A 40 -6.78 0.82 2.07
CA ARG A 40 -7.78 1.52 1.25
C ARG A 40 -7.51 1.37 -0.25
N ARG A 41 -6.25 1.45 -0.69
CA ARG A 41 -5.91 1.23 -2.11
C ARG A 41 -6.25 -0.20 -2.56
N LEU A 42 -5.92 -1.21 -1.77
CA LEU A 42 -6.27 -2.61 -2.08
C LEU A 42 -7.78 -2.80 -2.16
N GLU A 43 -8.54 -2.19 -1.24
CA GLU A 43 -9.99 -2.23 -1.25
C GLU A 43 -10.58 -1.60 -2.52
N CYS A 44 -10.11 -0.41 -2.91
CA CYS A 44 -10.56 0.27 -4.12
C CYS A 44 -10.24 -0.55 -5.39
N VAL A 45 -9.04 -1.13 -5.48
CA VAL A 45 -8.63 -1.96 -6.63
C VAL A 45 -9.46 -3.24 -6.72
N LEU A 46 -9.77 -3.86 -5.59
CA LEU A 46 -10.55 -5.10 -5.53
C LEU A 46 -12.07 -4.85 -5.73
N ALA A 47 -12.56 -3.63 -5.56
CA ALA A 47 -13.98 -3.31 -5.55
C ALA A 47 -14.74 -3.85 -6.78
N ALA A 48 -14.13 -3.77 -7.97
CA ALA A 48 -14.73 -4.22 -9.22
C ALA A 48 -14.92 -5.75 -9.28
N THR A 49 -13.99 -6.54 -8.74
CA THR A 49 -13.98 -8.01 -8.83
C THR A 49 -14.40 -8.72 -7.53
N LYS A 50 -14.67 -7.96 -6.46
CA LYS A 50 -15.04 -8.48 -5.13
C LYS A 50 -16.25 -9.40 -5.17
N ALA A 51 -17.28 -9.06 -5.95
CA ALA A 51 -18.49 -9.88 -6.06
C ALA A 51 -18.17 -11.28 -6.63
N ASP A 52 -17.32 -11.33 -7.66
CA ASP A 52 -16.91 -12.57 -8.31
C ASP A 52 -16.02 -13.43 -7.39
N VAL A 53 -15.10 -12.79 -6.66
CA VAL A 53 -14.26 -13.45 -5.65
C VAL A 53 -15.13 -14.09 -4.56
N LEU A 54 -16.13 -13.38 -4.04
CA LEU A 54 -17.03 -13.91 -3.01
C LEU A 54 -17.89 -15.07 -3.54
N ALA A 55 -18.40 -14.95 -4.77
CA ALA A 55 -19.14 -16.04 -5.41
C ALA A 55 -18.26 -17.28 -5.57
N LYS A 56 -17.02 -17.11 -6.05
CA LYS A 56 -16.07 -18.20 -6.23
C LYS A 56 -15.66 -18.82 -4.90
N TYR A 57 -15.41 -18.02 -3.87
CA TYR A 57 -15.05 -18.48 -2.53
C TYR A 57 -16.08 -19.43 -1.95
N ASN A 58 -17.38 -19.12 -2.10
CA ASN A 58 -18.44 -20.01 -1.64
C ASN A 58 -18.44 -21.38 -2.33
N ALA A 59 -18.00 -21.44 -3.59
CA ALA A 59 -17.90 -22.68 -4.36
C ALA A 59 -16.63 -23.49 -4.05
N VAL A 60 -15.52 -22.82 -3.68
CA VAL A 60 -14.21 -23.47 -3.50
C VAL A 60 -13.81 -23.69 -2.03
N LYS A 61 -14.60 -23.21 -1.06
CA LYS A 61 -14.28 -23.28 0.38
C LYS A 61 -13.93 -24.67 0.93
N SER A 62 -14.38 -25.74 0.28
CA SER A 62 -14.10 -27.13 0.67
C SER A 62 -12.86 -27.74 0.00
N MET A 63 -12.22 -27.00 -0.91
CA MET A 63 -11.02 -27.44 -1.63
C MET A 63 -9.75 -27.24 -0.78
N PRO A 64 -8.62 -27.87 -1.13
CA PRO A 64 -7.33 -27.56 -0.53
C PRO A 64 -6.96 -26.08 -0.69
N ILE A 65 -6.25 -25.51 0.30
CA ILE A 65 -5.90 -24.09 0.36
C ILE A 65 -5.16 -23.62 -0.91
N GLU A 66 -4.22 -24.41 -1.42
CA GLU A 66 -3.47 -24.08 -2.66
C GLU A 66 -4.36 -23.97 -3.89
N ALA A 67 -5.41 -24.79 -3.98
CA ALA A 67 -6.37 -24.73 -5.07
C ALA A 67 -7.30 -23.53 -4.91
N GLN A 68 -7.69 -23.20 -3.66
CA GLN A 68 -8.46 -21.99 -3.38
C GLN A 68 -7.70 -20.74 -3.80
N ASP A 69 -6.43 -20.62 -3.41
CA ASP A 69 -5.59 -19.46 -3.70
C ASP A 69 -5.49 -19.17 -5.20
N LYS A 70 -5.19 -20.19 -6.02
CA LYS A 70 -5.13 -20.05 -7.49
C LYS A 70 -6.47 -19.64 -8.10
N LEU A 71 -7.57 -20.25 -7.66
CA LEU A 71 -8.91 -19.97 -8.20
C LEU A 71 -9.43 -18.59 -7.79
N LEU A 72 -9.12 -18.14 -6.58
CA LEU A 72 -9.53 -16.82 -6.07
C LEU A 72 -8.71 -15.69 -6.70
N THR A 73 -7.40 -15.89 -6.86
CA THR A 73 -6.52 -14.96 -7.59
C THR A 73 -6.98 -14.80 -9.04
N HIS A 74 -7.34 -15.92 -9.70
CA HIS A 74 -7.91 -15.86 -11.05
C HIS A 74 -9.28 -15.15 -11.08
N ALA A 75 -10.14 -15.36 -10.08
CA ALA A 75 -11.43 -14.64 -10.00
C ALA A 75 -11.23 -13.13 -9.76
N ALA A 76 -10.23 -12.76 -8.96
CA ALA A 76 -9.91 -11.37 -8.66
C ALA A 76 -9.30 -10.63 -9.86
N GLN A 77 -8.72 -11.35 -10.83
CA GLN A 77 -7.91 -10.78 -11.93
C GLN A 77 -6.74 -9.92 -11.42
N LEU A 78 -6.26 -10.24 -10.21
CA LEU A 78 -5.25 -9.51 -9.46
C LEU A 78 -4.37 -10.52 -8.74
N SER A 79 -3.16 -10.12 -8.35
CA SER A 79 -2.23 -10.97 -7.58
C SER A 79 -2.67 -11.18 -6.12
N PHE A 80 -3.80 -10.63 -5.70
CA PHE A 80 -4.33 -10.73 -4.35
C PHE A 80 -5.86 -10.80 -4.38
N TYR A 81 -6.46 -11.26 -3.30
CA TYR A 81 -7.90 -11.32 -3.12
C TYR A 81 -8.29 -11.07 -1.67
N ASN A 82 -9.58 -10.84 -1.42
CA ASN A 82 -10.16 -10.81 -0.08
C ASN A 82 -11.48 -11.59 -0.07
N THR A 83 -11.66 -12.47 0.91
CA THR A 83 -12.84 -13.34 1.04
C THR A 83 -13.89 -12.82 2.02
N SER A 84 -13.64 -11.67 2.66
CA SER A 84 -14.57 -11.05 3.58
C SER A 84 -15.65 -10.26 2.86
N LYS A 85 -16.87 -10.34 3.40
CA LYS A 85 -18.01 -9.49 2.99
C LYS A 85 -17.90 -8.08 3.57
N MET A 86 -16.98 -7.86 4.52
CA MET A 86 -16.74 -6.58 5.16
C MET A 86 -15.88 -5.67 4.28
N ASP A 87 -15.96 -4.38 4.56
CA ASP A 87 -15.11 -3.32 4.01
C ASP A 87 -14.92 -2.26 5.11
N LEU A 88 -14.03 -1.30 4.89
CA LEU A 88 -13.74 -0.23 5.86
C LEU A 88 -14.99 0.58 6.25
N ASN A 89 -16.00 0.68 5.37
CA ASN A 89 -17.26 1.36 5.68
C ASN A 89 -18.23 0.49 6.52
N ARG A 90 -18.03 -0.84 6.52
CA ARG A 90 -18.89 -1.84 7.19
C ARG A 90 -18.24 -2.48 8.41
N LEU A 91 -17.22 -1.85 9.00
CA LEU A 91 -16.57 -2.34 10.23
C LEU A 91 -17.50 -2.29 11.46
N GLY A 92 -18.58 -1.51 11.43
CA GLY A 92 -19.43 -1.26 12.60
C GLY A 92 -18.76 -0.35 13.63
N GLU A 93 -19.54 0.15 14.60
CA GLU A 93 -19.03 1.03 15.67
C GLU A 93 -18.54 0.23 16.90
N THR A 94 -18.96 -1.03 17.04
CA THR A 94 -18.60 -1.90 18.16
C THR A 94 -17.68 -3.03 17.70
N GLY A 95 -16.61 -3.29 18.45
CA GLY A 95 -15.67 -4.39 18.15
C GLY A 95 -14.84 -4.14 16.90
N VAL A 96 -14.48 -2.88 16.64
CA VAL A 96 -13.80 -2.44 15.42
C VAL A 96 -12.47 -3.16 15.23
N ALA A 97 -11.68 -3.30 16.29
CA ALA A 97 -10.41 -4.03 16.25
C ALA A 97 -10.59 -5.48 15.75
N ASN A 98 -11.52 -6.23 16.34
CA ASN A 98 -11.80 -7.61 15.94
C ASN A 98 -12.32 -7.70 14.51
N ASN A 99 -13.22 -6.80 14.12
CA ASN A 99 -13.78 -6.76 12.76
C ASN A 99 -12.71 -6.44 11.72
N LEU A 100 -11.84 -5.47 12.01
CA LEU A 100 -10.73 -5.08 11.15
C LEU A 100 -9.68 -6.20 11.07
N GLN A 101 -9.36 -6.85 12.20
CA GLN A 101 -8.45 -7.98 12.24
C GLN A 101 -8.96 -9.15 11.38
N ASN A 102 -10.23 -9.52 11.53
CA ASN A 102 -10.88 -10.55 10.72
C ASN A 102 -10.88 -10.16 9.22
N TYR A 103 -11.12 -8.88 8.92
CA TYR A 103 -11.07 -8.37 7.55
C TYR A 103 -9.66 -8.51 6.94
N ILE A 104 -8.61 -8.16 7.70
CA ILE A 104 -7.21 -8.26 7.25
C ILE A 104 -6.80 -9.73 7.10
N GLN A 105 -7.20 -10.60 8.03
CA GLN A 105 -6.95 -12.05 7.93
C GLN A 105 -7.68 -12.69 6.74
N SER A 106 -8.72 -12.05 6.20
CA SER A 106 -9.42 -12.57 5.01
C SER A 106 -8.74 -12.21 3.69
N PHE A 107 -7.64 -11.46 3.70
CA PHE A 107 -6.80 -11.27 2.52
C PHE A 107 -5.98 -12.52 2.18
N SER A 108 -5.55 -12.58 0.91
CA SER A 108 -4.58 -13.57 0.43
C SER A 108 -3.27 -13.53 1.23
N PRO A 109 -2.54 -14.65 1.32
CA PRO A 109 -1.34 -14.76 2.18
C PRO A 109 -0.30 -13.67 1.93
N ASN A 110 -0.02 -13.36 0.67
CA ASN A 110 0.91 -12.31 0.26
C ASN A 110 0.50 -10.90 0.73
N ALA A 111 -0.78 -10.56 0.64
CA ALA A 111 -1.29 -9.27 1.09
C ALA A 111 -1.27 -9.18 2.62
N ARG A 112 -1.54 -10.29 3.32
CA ARG A 112 -1.48 -10.37 4.79
C ARG A 112 -0.06 -10.15 5.32
N GLU A 113 0.93 -10.79 4.70
CA GLU A 113 2.34 -10.65 5.06
C GLU A 113 2.81 -9.19 5.04
N ILE A 114 2.31 -8.39 4.08
CA ILE A 114 2.61 -6.95 4.03
C ILE A 114 2.12 -6.24 5.31
N PHE A 115 0.90 -6.53 5.78
CA PHE A 115 0.37 -5.94 7.01
C PHE A 115 1.09 -6.42 8.28
N GLU A 116 1.59 -7.66 8.28
CA GLU A 116 2.44 -8.18 9.34
C GLU A 116 3.78 -7.42 9.41
N HIS A 117 4.40 -7.13 8.27
CA HIS A 117 5.62 -6.31 8.21
C HIS A 117 5.42 -4.87 8.68
N PHE A 118 4.23 -4.32 8.52
CA PHE A 118 3.87 -3.00 9.07
C PHE A 118 3.55 -3.03 10.57
N ASP A 119 3.56 -4.19 11.22
CA ASP A 119 3.13 -4.36 12.61
C ASP A 119 1.69 -3.83 12.83
N PHE A 120 0.82 -4.09 11.85
CA PHE A 120 -0.47 -3.41 11.76
C PHE A 120 -1.45 -3.86 12.85
N PHE A 121 -1.39 -5.12 13.29
CA PHE A 121 -2.23 -5.63 14.37
C PHE A 121 -1.94 -4.92 15.71
N ASN A 122 -0.66 -4.82 16.09
CA ASN A 122 -0.26 -4.06 17.28
C ASN A 122 -0.61 -2.57 17.17
N THR A 123 -0.61 -2.02 15.97
CA THR A 123 -1.03 -0.65 15.71
C THR A 123 -2.53 -0.47 15.92
N ASN A 124 -3.35 -1.44 15.48
CA ASN A 124 -4.79 -1.43 15.69
C ASN A 124 -5.15 -1.52 17.18
N ASP A 125 -4.45 -2.36 17.95
CA ASP A 125 -4.68 -2.51 19.39
C ASP A 125 -4.44 -1.18 20.12
N LYS A 126 -3.33 -0.50 19.82
CA LYS A 126 -3.03 0.82 20.39
C LYS A 126 -4.05 1.89 20.01
N LEU A 127 -4.55 1.85 18.78
CA LEU A 127 -5.59 2.78 18.31
C LEU A 127 -6.94 2.51 18.97
N GLU A 128 -7.26 1.26 19.27
CA GLU A 128 -8.47 0.88 20.01
C GLU A 128 -8.37 1.33 21.46
N GLU A 129 -7.22 1.12 22.12
CA GLU A 129 -6.95 1.62 23.48
C GLU A 129 -7.11 3.14 23.60
N ALA A 130 -6.81 3.88 22.52
CA ALA A 130 -6.96 5.33 22.44
C ALA A 130 -8.36 5.80 21.98
N ASP A 131 -9.32 4.90 21.71
CA ASP A 131 -10.63 5.24 21.11
C ASP A 131 -10.53 6.01 19.78
N LEU A 132 -9.47 5.75 19.00
CA LEU A 132 -9.19 6.41 17.72
C LEU A 132 -9.41 5.49 16.51
N LEU A 133 -9.40 4.16 16.71
CA LEU A 133 -9.43 3.20 15.61
C LEU A 133 -10.60 3.41 14.64
N TYR A 134 -11.82 3.53 15.17
CA TYR A 134 -13.00 3.78 14.35
C TYR A 134 -12.92 5.10 13.57
N LYS A 135 -12.47 6.17 14.23
CA LYS A 135 -12.36 7.52 13.65
C LYS A 135 -11.35 7.53 12.50
N VAL A 136 -10.20 6.88 12.69
CA VAL A 136 -9.15 6.71 11.68
C VAL A 136 -9.66 5.88 10.51
N ALA A 137 -10.21 4.69 10.77
CA ALA A 137 -10.71 3.79 9.73
C ALA A 137 -11.78 4.47 8.85
N LYS A 138 -12.74 5.18 9.47
CA LYS A 138 -13.79 5.93 8.77
C LYS A 138 -13.22 7.05 7.89
N ARG A 139 -12.17 7.73 8.35
CA ARG A 139 -11.51 8.80 7.59
C ARG A 139 -10.80 8.27 6.34
N PHE A 140 -10.21 7.08 6.40
CA PHE A 140 -9.63 6.43 5.22
C PHE A 140 -10.70 5.84 4.29
N ALA A 141 -11.80 5.35 4.84
CA ALA A 141 -12.90 4.76 4.07
C ALA A 141 -13.56 5.75 3.10
N THR A 142 -13.53 7.06 3.41
CA THR A 142 -14.08 8.12 2.56
C THR A 142 -13.12 8.61 1.48
N THR A 143 -11.83 8.24 1.53
CA THR A 143 -10.85 8.64 0.52
C THR A 143 -11.04 7.81 -0.73
N ASP A 144 -11.19 8.43 -1.90
CA ASP A 144 -11.21 7.72 -3.16
C ASP A 144 -9.78 7.51 -3.69
N LEU A 145 -9.29 6.27 -3.55
CA LEU A 145 -8.02 5.82 -4.10
C LEU A 145 -8.24 4.81 -5.24
N HIS A 146 -9.35 4.91 -5.98
CA HIS A 146 -9.60 4.03 -7.14
C HIS A 146 -8.58 4.28 -8.27
N PRO A 147 -8.17 3.25 -9.03
CA PRO A 147 -7.29 3.40 -10.20
C PRO A 147 -7.76 4.44 -11.22
N ASP A 148 -9.08 4.63 -11.35
CA ASP A 148 -9.68 5.61 -12.26
C ASP A 148 -9.50 7.06 -11.78
N THR A 149 -9.46 7.27 -10.47
CA THR A 149 -9.26 8.59 -9.85
C THR A 149 -7.78 8.90 -9.67
N ILE A 150 -7.01 7.91 -9.22
CA ILE A 150 -5.57 7.97 -9.01
C ILE A 150 -4.92 6.78 -9.71
N SER A 151 -4.21 7.07 -10.80
CA SER A 151 -3.45 6.07 -11.56
C SER A 151 -2.43 5.35 -10.66
N ASN A 152 -1.98 4.16 -11.07
CA ASN A 152 -0.94 3.43 -10.34
C ASN A 152 0.33 4.27 -10.14
N TYR A 153 0.73 5.02 -11.17
CA TYR A 153 1.87 5.95 -11.08
C TYR A 153 1.62 7.07 -10.06
N GLY A 154 0.43 7.68 -10.10
CA GLY A 154 0.04 8.71 -9.13
C GLY A 154 0.01 8.17 -7.69
N MET A 155 -0.41 6.92 -7.49
CA MET A 155 -0.42 6.28 -6.18
C MET A 155 1.00 6.05 -5.66
N GLY A 156 1.96 5.70 -6.53
CA GLY A 156 3.38 5.66 -6.19
C GLY A 156 3.88 7.00 -5.66
N LEU A 157 3.57 8.10 -6.35
CA LEU A 157 3.91 9.46 -5.90
C LEU A 157 3.29 9.82 -4.55
N VAL A 158 2.04 9.39 -4.30
CA VAL A 158 1.38 9.61 -3.00
C VAL A 158 2.12 8.85 -1.89
N PHE A 159 2.48 7.58 -2.11
CA PHE A 159 3.23 6.78 -1.13
C PHE A 159 4.62 7.35 -0.88
N GLU A 160 5.36 7.74 -1.93
CA GLU A 160 6.67 8.38 -1.83
C GLU A 160 6.59 9.63 -0.95
N GLU A 161 5.61 10.50 -1.20
CA GLU A 161 5.39 11.73 -0.43
C GLU A 161 5.02 11.44 1.04
N LEU A 162 4.22 10.41 1.31
CA LEU A 162 3.90 9.98 2.69
C LEU A 162 5.15 9.42 3.41
N ILE A 163 6.00 8.67 2.71
CA ILE A 163 7.26 8.16 3.26
C ILE A 163 8.23 9.30 3.54
N ARG A 164 8.33 10.30 2.63
CA ARG A 164 9.15 11.50 2.83
C ARG A 164 8.72 12.26 4.08
N ARG A 165 7.42 12.55 4.24
CA ARG A 165 6.87 13.21 5.44
C ARG A 165 7.11 12.41 6.71
N PHE A 166 6.99 11.09 6.62
CA PHE A 166 7.31 10.20 7.72
C PHE A 166 8.77 10.35 8.16
N ALA A 167 9.71 10.25 7.21
CA ALA A 167 11.15 10.41 7.48
C ALA A 167 11.49 11.80 8.05
N GLU A 168 10.84 12.86 7.58
CA GLU A 168 11.01 14.22 8.12
C GLU A 168 10.47 14.36 9.55
N SER A 169 9.38 13.65 9.88
CA SER A 169 8.76 13.67 11.21
C SER A 169 9.45 12.76 12.23
N SER A 170 10.12 11.70 11.77
CA SER A 170 10.99 10.87 12.59
C SER A 170 12.37 11.50 12.58
N ASN A 171 12.74 12.23 13.63
CA ASN A 171 14.07 12.82 13.80
C ASN A 171 15.21 11.77 13.95
N GLU A 172 14.97 10.52 13.53
CA GLU A 172 15.92 9.41 13.39
C GLU A 172 16.52 9.48 11.97
N THR A 173 17.78 9.92 11.88
CA THR A 173 18.67 9.85 10.68
C THR A 173 18.01 10.05 9.31
N ALA A 174 17.63 11.30 9.01
CA ALA A 174 17.13 11.75 7.70
C ALA A 174 18.08 11.48 6.49
N GLY A 175 19.31 11.01 6.72
CA GLY A 175 20.30 10.72 5.68
C GLY A 175 20.51 9.25 5.31
N GLU A 176 20.00 8.29 6.08
CA GLU A 176 20.37 6.87 5.90
C GLU A 176 19.34 6.02 5.14
N HIS A 177 18.15 6.56 4.84
CA HIS A 177 17.01 5.73 4.40
C HIS A 177 16.28 6.22 3.14
N PHE A 178 16.65 7.37 2.57
CA PHE A 178 15.93 7.92 1.42
C PHE A 178 16.88 8.65 0.46
N THR A 179 16.84 8.26 -0.81
CA THR A 179 17.51 8.98 -1.90
C THR A 179 16.43 9.73 -2.69
N PRO A 180 16.49 11.06 -2.80
CA PRO A 180 15.50 11.84 -3.55
C PRO A 180 15.40 11.38 -5.02
N ARG A 181 14.19 11.45 -5.58
CA ARG A 181 13.90 10.96 -6.94
C ARG A 181 14.74 11.65 -8.01
N ASP A 182 14.96 12.95 -7.89
CA ASP A 182 15.81 13.70 -8.83
C ASP A 182 17.25 13.17 -8.85
N ILE A 183 17.74 12.69 -7.70
CA ILE A 183 19.06 12.04 -7.57
C ILE A 183 19.02 10.65 -8.17
N VAL A 184 17.93 9.89 -7.98
CA VAL A 184 17.73 8.57 -8.61
C VAL A 184 17.68 8.71 -10.14
N GLU A 185 16.89 9.63 -10.66
CA GLU A 185 16.73 9.90 -12.08
C GLU A 185 18.03 10.40 -12.70
N LEU A 186 18.76 11.29 -12.02
CA LEU A 186 20.07 11.73 -12.47
C LEU A 186 21.10 10.59 -12.48
N THR A 187 21.17 9.80 -11.42
CA THR A 187 22.15 8.71 -11.29
C THR A 187 21.88 7.60 -12.30
N THR A 188 20.60 7.23 -12.49
CA THR A 188 20.19 6.26 -13.52
C THR A 188 20.42 6.80 -14.93
N SER A 189 20.10 8.06 -15.19
CA SER A 189 20.40 8.70 -16.48
C SER A 189 21.89 8.70 -16.79
N LEU A 190 22.74 9.07 -15.81
CA LEU A 190 24.19 9.06 -15.95
C LEU A 190 24.74 7.66 -16.20
N LEU A 191 24.24 6.65 -15.47
CA LEU A 191 24.65 5.25 -15.62
C LEU A 191 24.38 4.73 -17.04
N PHE A 192 23.31 5.19 -17.68
CA PHE A 192 22.85 4.70 -18.98
C PHE A 192 23.06 5.68 -20.15
N THR A 193 23.78 6.78 -19.93
CA THR A 193 23.93 7.87 -20.93
C THR A 193 24.54 7.41 -22.27
N ASN A 194 25.30 6.31 -22.29
CA ASN A 194 26.01 5.81 -23.49
C ASN A 194 25.67 4.36 -23.89
N GLU A 195 24.60 3.77 -23.35
CA GLU A 195 24.21 2.40 -23.69
C GLU A 195 22.91 2.38 -24.53
N GLU A 196 23.01 2.76 -25.80
CA GLU A 196 21.86 2.74 -26.75
C GLU A 196 21.24 1.33 -26.92
N GLU A 197 22.01 0.27 -26.67
CA GLU A 197 21.60 -1.14 -26.75
C GLU A 197 20.65 -1.60 -25.63
N LEU A 198 20.42 -0.79 -24.58
CA LEU A 198 19.50 -1.12 -23.48
C LEU A 198 18.03 -1.15 -23.87
N THR A 199 17.71 -0.68 -25.08
CA THR A 199 16.32 -0.64 -25.59
C THR A 199 15.94 -1.88 -26.40
N SER A 200 16.88 -2.79 -26.67
CA SER A 200 16.63 -4.00 -27.46
C SER A 200 15.89 -5.07 -26.65
N SER A 201 14.82 -5.63 -27.21
CA SER A 201 14.01 -6.64 -26.50
C SER A 201 14.81 -7.92 -26.26
N GLY A 202 14.75 -8.48 -25.05
CA GLY A 202 15.36 -9.78 -24.71
C GLY A 202 16.70 -9.71 -23.97
N LEU A 203 17.21 -8.51 -23.67
CA LEU A 203 18.40 -8.33 -22.86
C LEU A 203 18.10 -8.38 -21.36
N VAL A 204 18.80 -9.26 -20.65
CA VAL A 204 18.81 -9.33 -19.17
C VAL A 204 20.12 -8.70 -18.68
N ARG A 205 20.02 -7.82 -17.68
CA ARG A 205 21.15 -7.14 -17.03
C ARG A 205 20.97 -7.15 -15.51
N SER A 206 22.09 -7.15 -14.79
CA SER A 206 22.14 -7.13 -13.33
C SER A 206 22.58 -5.76 -12.85
N ILE A 207 21.80 -5.14 -11.96
CA ILE A 207 22.15 -3.89 -11.29
C ILE A 207 22.49 -4.23 -9.84
N TYR A 208 23.59 -3.66 -9.33
CA TYR A 208 24.00 -3.84 -7.94
C TYR A 208 24.04 -2.50 -7.22
N ASP A 209 23.30 -2.40 -6.13
CA ASP A 209 23.35 -1.29 -5.18
C ASP A 209 23.74 -1.85 -3.80
N PRO A 210 24.99 -1.64 -3.33
CA PRO A 210 25.48 -2.20 -2.07
C PRO A 210 24.83 -1.58 -0.83
N THR A 211 24.10 -0.48 -0.99
CA THR A 211 23.47 0.28 0.08
C THR A 211 22.03 0.64 -0.26
N ALA A 212 21.38 -0.12 -1.15
CA ALA A 212 19.95 -0.02 -1.36
C ALA A 212 19.28 -0.25 -0.01
N GLY A 213 18.77 0.81 0.61
CA GLY A 213 17.97 0.67 1.83
C GLY A 213 16.85 -0.35 1.59
N LYS A 214 16.21 -0.86 2.66
CA LYS A 214 15.19 -1.94 2.61
C LYS A 214 13.97 -1.70 1.68
N ARG A 215 13.91 -0.58 0.95
CA ARG A 215 12.79 -0.15 0.10
C ARG A 215 13.16 0.16 -1.35
N TYR A 216 14.42 -0.05 -1.77
CA TYR A 216 14.83 0.27 -3.15
C TYR A 216 15.11 -0.99 -3.97
N ILE A 217 14.23 -1.28 -4.93
CA ILE A 217 14.54 -2.11 -6.10
C ILE A 217 14.17 -1.28 -7.33
N PRO A 218 15.13 -0.91 -8.21
CA PRO A 218 14.80 -0.15 -9.40
C PRO A 218 13.95 -1.01 -10.35
N SER A 219 12.66 -0.71 -10.46
CA SER A 219 11.78 -1.33 -11.46
C SER A 219 11.85 -0.54 -12.77
N PHE A 220 12.50 -1.11 -13.79
CA PHE A 220 12.38 -0.64 -15.16
C PHE A 220 11.41 -1.54 -15.93
N ASN A 221 10.16 -1.12 -16.06
CA ASN A 221 9.28 -1.65 -17.10
C ASN A 221 8.25 -0.60 -17.54
N ARG A 222 8.21 -0.30 -18.84
CA ARG A 222 7.12 0.45 -19.50
C ARG A 222 5.96 -0.49 -19.84
N THR A 223 5.51 -1.27 -18.87
CA THR A 223 4.32 -2.14 -18.99
C THR A 223 3.47 -1.97 -17.74
N PRO A 224 2.15 -1.76 -17.87
CA PRO A 224 1.26 -1.69 -16.72
C PRO A 224 1.20 -3.07 -16.08
N TYR A 225 0.89 -3.15 -14.80
CA TYR A 225 0.82 -4.39 -13.99
C TYR A 225 2.15 -4.90 -13.45
N MET A 226 2.73 -4.19 -12.48
CA MET A 226 3.10 -4.80 -11.19
C MET A 226 3.53 -3.70 -10.23
N PHE A 227 3.09 -3.81 -8.98
CA PHE A 227 3.77 -3.15 -7.88
C PHE A 227 5.21 -3.67 -7.86
N GLN A 228 6.17 -2.78 -8.04
CA GLN A 228 7.52 -2.95 -7.51
C GLN A 228 7.89 -1.62 -6.87
N TRP A 229 7.74 -1.64 -5.54
CA TRP A 229 8.11 -0.67 -4.51
C TRP A 229 8.05 0.81 -4.88
#